data_AF-A0A2D9DH06-F1
#
_entry.id   AF-A0A2D9DH06-F1
#
_cell.length_a   1.000
_cell.length_b   1.000
_cell.length_c   1.000
_cell.angle_alpha   90.00
_cell.angle_beta   90.00
_cell.angle_gamma   90.00
#
_symmetry.space_group_name_H-M   'P 1'
#
loop_
_entity.id
_entity.type
_entity.pdbx_description
1 polymer ?
#
loop_
_entity_poly.entity_id
_entity_poly.type
_entity_poly.pdbx_seq_one_letter_code
_entity_poly.pdbx_strand_id
1 'polypeptide(L)'
;MDLILDFFEKNNLSPFETLVPSKVSLEQLIKKRIDAVIAILKNIEKTQTKPGFLMLELLLEGRNLPAASIKEKNKKTATGEQSREQLELEISRLQEALKATQKDLEYLLQQVEIKGNAFGADYLKLNIPRTEFEQFKIAIKRKS
;
A
#
# COMPACT_ATOMS: atom_id res chain seq x y z
N MET A 1 -31.00 33.08 51.50
CA MET A 1 -31.20 31.68 51.09
C MET A 1 -31.99 31.61 49.79
N ASP A 2 -33.00 32.47 49.61
CA ASP A 2 -33.87 32.48 48.43
C ASP A 2 -33.14 32.68 47.10
N LEU A 3 -32.08 33.50 47.04
CA LEU A 3 -31.31 33.72 45.81
C LEU A 3 -30.61 32.45 45.30
N ILE A 4 -30.21 31.56 46.21
CA ILE A 4 -29.54 30.31 45.86
C ILE A 4 -30.58 29.31 45.35
N LEU A 5 -31.73 29.21 46.01
CA LEU A 5 -32.84 28.35 45.56
C LEU A 5 -33.39 28.81 44.20
N ASP A 6 -33.58 30.11 44.02
CA ASP A 6 -34.05 30.72 42.77
C ASP A 6 -33.04 30.54 41.62
N PHE A 7 -31.73 30.46 41.92
CA PHE A 7 -30.71 30.09 40.93
C PHE A 7 -30.85 28.63 40.45
N PHE A 8 -31.10 27.70 41.36
CA PHE A 8 -31.30 26.28 41.02
C PHE A 8 -32.58 26.08 40.20
N GLU A 9 -33.68 26.71 40.59
CA GLU A 9 -34.95 26.65 39.86
C GLU A 9 -34.83 27.26 38.45
N LYS A 10 -34.25 28.46 38.33
CA LYS A 10 -34.08 29.14 37.02
C LYS A 10 -33.19 28.38 36.05
N ASN A 11 -32.25 27.58 36.55
CA ASN A 11 -31.35 26.79 35.73
C ASN A 11 -31.79 25.32 35.60
N ASN A 12 -32.95 24.93 36.16
CA ASN A 12 -33.42 23.54 36.24
C ASN A 12 -32.36 22.59 36.82
N LEU A 13 -31.62 23.04 37.83
CA LEU A 13 -30.59 22.26 38.53
C LEU A 13 -31.12 21.79 39.87
N SER A 14 -30.81 20.55 40.27
CA SER A 14 -31.11 20.06 41.61
C SER A 14 -30.04 20.53 42.60
N PRO A 15 -30.42 21.08 43.78
CA PRO A 15 -29.46 21.43 44.83
C PRO A 15 -28.68 20.21 45.39
N PHE A 16 -29.19 19.01 45.14
CA PHE A 16 -28.63 17.74 45.59
C PHE A 16 -27.82 17.02 44.50
N GLU A 17 -27.71 17.61 43.30
CA GLU A 17 -27.00 17.03 42.16
C GLU A 17 -25.67 17.75 41.94
N THR A 18 -24.60 16.99 41.65
CA THR A 18 -23.28 17.54 41.38
C THR A 18 -23.33 18.41 40.14
N LEU A 19 -22.87 19.67 40.23
CA LEU A 19 -22.89 20.63 39.13
C LEU A 19 -22.31 20.00 37.84
N VAL A 20 -23.16 19.90 36.81
CA VAL A 20 -22.78 19.47 35.46
C VAL A 20 -21.65 20.38 34.95
N PRO A 21 -20.67 19.85 34.19
CA PRO A 21 -19.63 20.68 33.57
C PRO A 21 -20.27 21.86 32.82
N SER A 22 -19.65 23.05 32.99
CA SER A 22 -20.08 24.27 32.32
C SER A 22 -20.33 24.02 30.83
N LYS A 23 -21.32 24.71 30.24
CA LYS A 23 -21.65 24.62 28.81
C LYS A 23 -20.41 24.69 27.91
N VAL A 24 -19.42 25.52 28.30
CA VAL A 24 -18.13 25.67 27.62
C VAL A 24 -17.27 24.40 27.72
N SER A 25 -17.20 23.78 28.90
CA SER A 25 -16.46 22.54 29.12
C SER A 25 -17.09 21.37 28.34
N LEU A 26 -18.43 21.31 28.31
CA LEU A 26 -19.16 20.32 27.51
C LEU A 26 -18.90 20.51 26.01
N GLU A 27 -18.92 21.74 25.51
CA GLU A 27 -18.61 22.05 24.11
C GLU A 27 -17.18 21.60 23.74
N GLN A 28 -16.20 21.88 24.60
CA GLN A 28 -14.81 21.44 24.41
C GLN A 28 -14.68 19.91 24.38
N LEU A 29 -15.41 19.21 25.27
CA LEU A 29 -15.42 17.76 25.32
C LEU A 29 -16.04 17.18 24.03
N ILE A 30 -17.13 17.75 23.55
CA ILE A 30 -17.78 17.35 22.30
C ILE A 30 -16.85 17.59 21.11
N LYS A 31 -16.19 18.76 21.01
CA LYS A 31 -15.22 19.05 19.94
C LYS A 31 -14.09 18.02 19.91
N LYS A 32 -13.48 17.72 21.06
CA LYS A 32 -12.41 16.69 21.16
C LYS A 32 -12.89 15.32 20.70
N ARG A 33 -14.14 14.94 21.03
CA ARG A 33 -14.71 13.66 20.57
C ARG A 33 -14.93 13.63 19.06
N ILE A 34 -15.43 14.73 18.48
CA ILE A 34 -15.61 14.85 17.03
C ILE A 34 -14.25 14.74 16.31
N ASP A 35 -13.23 15.45 16.80
CA ASP A 35 -11.88 15.39 16.21
C ASP A 35 -11.31 13.97 16.26
N ALA A 36 -11.51 13.25 17.38
CA ALA A 36 -11.11 11.86 17.50
C ALA A 36 -11.86 10.95 16.50
N VAL A 37 -13.17 11.13 16.34
CA VAL A 37 -13.97 10.38 15.34
C VAL A 37 -13.49 10.67 13.92
N ILE A 38 -13.20 11.93 13.58
CA ILE A 38 -12.64 12.30 12.27
C ILE A 38 -11.30 11.62 12.04
N ALA A 39 -10.43 11.59 13.05
CA ALA A 39 -9.14 10.92 12.97
C ALA A 39 -9.29 9.41 12.73
N ILE A 40 -10.22 8.76 13.45
CA ILE A 40 -10.55 7.34 13.27
C ILE A 40 -11.04 7.08 11.84
N LEU A 41 -12.00 7.87 11.35
CA LEU A 41 -12.55 7.72 10.00
C LEU A 41 -11.46 7.90 8.93
N LYS A 42 -10.61 8.92 9.05
CA LYS A 42 -9.46 9.12 8.15
C LYS A 42 -8.48 7.95 8.19
N ASN A 43 -8.26 7.35 9.36
CA ASN A 43 -7.37 6.20 9.49
C ASN A 43 -7.97 4.95 8.83
N ILE A 44 -9.25 4.68 9.04
CA ILE A 44 -9.98 3.59 8.35
C ILE A 44 -9.92 3.80 6.84
N GLU A 45 -10.10 5.04 6.38
CA GLU A 45 -10.03 5.36 4.96
C GLU A 45 -8.65 5.02 4.37
N LYS A 46 -7.58 5.47 5.02
CA LYS A 46 -6.21 5.26 4.55
C LYS A 46 -5.77 3.80 4.62
N THR A 47 -6.18 3.06 5.64
CA THR A 47 -5.66 1.70 5.92
C THR A 47 -6.51 0.59 5.34
N GLN A 48 -7.82 0.78 5.18
CA GLN A 48 -8.74 -0.28 4.76
C GLN A 48 -9.44 0.05 3.44
N THR A 49 -10.20 1.15 3.40
CA THR A 49 -11.13 1.36 2.28
C THR A 49 -10.41 1.82 1.01
N LYS A 50 -9.40 2.69 1.11
CA LYS A 50 -8.67 3.21 -0.05
C LYS A 50 -7.77 2.14 -0.70
N PRO A 51 -6.97 1.36 0.03
CA PRO A 51 -6.24 0.24 -0.57
C PRO A 51 -7.18 -0.84 -1.12
N GLY A 52 -8.29 -1.14 -0.43
CA GLY A 52 -9.30 -2.08 -0.91
C GLY A 52 -9.95 -1.65 -2.22
N PHE A 53 -10.28 -0.36 -2.34
CA PHE A 53 -10.80 0.22 -3.58
C PHE A 53 -9.78 0.12 -4.72
N LEU A 54 -8.52 0.51 -4.48
CA LEU A 54 -7.46 0.41 -5.48
C LEU A 54 -7.21 -1.04 -5.92
N MET A 55 -7.25 -1.99 -4.98
CA MET A 55 -7.08 -3.40 -5.32
C MET A 55 -8.23 -3.94 -6.16
N LEU A 56 -9.47 -3.55 -5.85
CA LEU A 56 -10.64 -3.89 -6.68
C LEU A 56 -10.55 -3.23 -8.06
N GLU A 57 -10.14 -1.97 -8.13
CA GLU A 57 -9.94 -1.25 -9.39
C GLU A 57 -8.90 -1.96 -10.26
N LEU A 58 -7.73 -2.34 -9.71
CA LEU A 58 -6.70 -3.11 -10.42
C LEU A 58 -7.19 -4.49 -10.88
N LEU A 59 -7.96 -5.19 -10.02
CA LEU A 59 -8.52 -6.50 -10.36
C LEU A 59 -9.59 -6.43 -11.46
N LEU A 60 -10.36 -5.34 -11.51
CA LEU A 60 -11.39 -5.11 -12.53
C LEU A 60 -10.79 -4.54 -13.82
N GLU A 61 -9.77 -3.69 -13.74
CA GLU A 61 -9.05 -3.16 -14.89
C GLU A 61 -8.25 -4.27 -15.61
N GLY A 62 -7.67 -5.20 -14.85
CA GLY A 62 -7.07 -6.43 -15.38
C GLY A 62 -8.08 -7.47 -15.90
N ARG A 63 -9.38 -7.25 -15.66
CA ARG A 63 -10.47 -8.16 -16.01
C ARG A 63 -11.56 -7.38 -16.73
N ASN A 64 -11.28 -6.98 -17.98
CA ASN A 64 -12.28 -6.46 -18.91
C ASN A 64 -13.45 -7.48 -19.03
N LEU A 65 -14.47 -7.36 -18.17
CA LEU A 65 -15.80 -7.89 -18.42
C LEU A 65 -16.63 -6.75 -19.01
N PRO A 66 -17.24 -6.93 -20.19
CA PRO A 66 -18.17 -5.95 -20.71
C PRO A 66 -19.52 -6.05 -19.97
N ALA A 67 -20.17 -4.89 -19.85
CA ALA A 67 -21.53 -4.63 -19.35
C ALA A 67 -21.67 -4.59 -17.82
N ALA A 68 -22.15 -3.53 -17.16
CA ALA A 68 -22.88 -2.36 -17.64
C ALA A 68 -22.79 -1.20 -16.61
N SER A 69 -22.72 0.03 -17.13
CA SER A 69 -23.35 1.23 -16.58
C SER A 69 -23.06 1.66 -15.13
N ILE A 70 -21.97 2.41 -14.93
CA ILE A 70 -22.02 3.57 -14.00
C ILE A 70 -21.47 4.78 -14.75
N LYS A 71 -22.39 5.54 -15.35
CA LYS A 71 -22.13 6.93 -15.72
C LYS A 71 -21.99 7.70 -14.42
N GLU A 72 -20.81 8.22 -14.12
CA GLU A 72 -20.69 9.59 -13.64
C GLU A 72 -19.36 10.19 -14.03
N LYS A 73 -19.46 11.34 -14.68
CA LYS A 73 -18.42 12.02 -15.44
C LYS A 73 -17.35 12.53 -14.49
N ASN A 74 -16.09 12.16 -14.72
CA ASN A 74 -15.02 13.16 -14.69
C ASN A 74 -14.03 12.94 -15.85
N LYS A 75 -13.91 14.02 -16.60
CA LYS A 75 -13.31 14.17 -17.91
C LYS A 75 -11.78 14.12 -17.81
N LYS A 76 -11.18 12.99 -18.21
CA LYS A 76 -9.88 12.94 -18.91
C LYS A 76 -9.91 11.81 -19.94
N THR A 77 -10.76 11.96 -20.95
CA THR A 77 -10.61 11.27 -22.24
C THR A 77 -9.51 11.97 -23.03
N ALA A 78 -8.28 11.60 -22.74
CA ALA A 78 -7.11 11.71 -23.61
C ALA A 78 -6.13 10.67 -23.08
N THR A 79 -5.49 9.88 -23.95
CA THR A 79 -4.44 8.86 -23.62
C THR A 79 -4.90 7.41 -23.38
N GLY A 80 -5.97 6.92 -24.02
CA GLY A 80 -6.36 5.49 -23.91
C GLY A 80 -5.56 4.54 -24.80
N GLU A 81 -5.31 4.94 -26.05
CA GLU A 81 -4.68 4.07 -27.06
C GLU A 81 -3.15 4.17 -27.03
N GLN A 82 -2.60 5.36 -26.79
CA GLN A 82 -1.16 5.56 -26.58
C GLN A 82 -0.64 4.77 -25.38
N SER A 83 -1.47 4.53 -24.36
CA SER A 83 -1.10 3.76 -23.18
C SER A 83 -1.02 2.27 -23.46
N ARG A 84 -1.91 1.69 -24.27
CA ARG A 84 -1.92 0.24 -24.54
C ARG A 84 -0.73 -0.20 -25.37
N GLU A 85 -0.44 0.49 -26.46
CA GLU A 85 0.72 0.18 -27.31
C GLU A 85 2.03 0.35 -26.53
N GLN A 86 2.15 1.40 -25.70
CA GLN A 86 3.32 1.59 -24.83
C GLN A 86 3.44 0.49 -23.77
N LEU A 87 2.33 0.06 -23.19
CA LEU A 87 2.30 -1.02 -22.21
C LEU A 87 2.64 -2.38 -22.85
N GLU A 88 2.15 -2.66 -24.06
CA GLU A 88 2.47 -3.89 -24.81
C GLU A 88 3.97 -3.94 -25.16
N LEU A 89 4.53 -2.81 -25.60
CA LEU A 89 5.96 -2.69 -25.86
C LEU A 89 6.80 -2.90 -24.59
N GLU A 90 6.38 -2.32 -23.46
CA GLU A 90 7.09 -2.48 -22.19
C GLU A 90 6.99 -3.91 -21.66
N ILE A 91 5.82 -4.56 -21.76
CA ILE A 91 5.64 -5.97 -21.39
C ILE A 91 6.54 -6.86 -22.23
N SER A 92 6.59 -6.65 -23.55
CA SER A 92 7.46 -7.41 -24.46
C SER A 92 8.93 -7.25 -24.07
N ARG A 93 9.37 -6.02 -23.82
CA ARG A 93 10.74 -5.72 -23.39
C ARG A 93 11.10 -6.39 -22.05
N LEU A 94 10.18 -6.36 -21.09
CA LEU A 94 10.37 -7.02 -19.79
C LEU A 94 10.44 -8.54 -19.95
N GLN A 95 9.62 -9.13 -20.82
CA GLN A 95 9.67 -10.57 -21.13
C GLN A 95 11.00 -10.97 -21.77
N GLU A 96 11.53 -10.17 -22.70
CA GLU A 96 12.84 -10.39 -23.31
C GLU A 96 13.96 -10.30 -22.28
N ALA A 97 13.93 -9.29 -21.41
CA ALA A 97 14.92 -9.12 -20.34
C ALA A 97 14.89 -10.31 -19.37
N LEU A 98 13.69 -10.78 -19.00
CA LEU A 98 13.50 -11.94 -18.14
C LEU A 98 14.08 -13.20 -18.80
N LYS A 99 13.76 -13.42 -20.08
CA LYS A 99 14.28 -14.56 -20.85
C LYS A 99 15.81 -14.55 -20.96
N ALA A 100 16.41 -13.37 -21.16
CA ALA A 100 17.86 -13.22 -21.15
C ALA A 100 18.45 -13.60 -19.78
N THR A 101 17.88 -13.08 -18.69
CA THR A 101 18.35 -13.43 -17.33
C THR A 101 18.19 -14.91 -16.99
N GLN A 102 17.11 -15.55 -17.45
CA GLN A 102 16.91 -17.00 -17.26
C GLN A 102 17.99 -17.80 -17.99
N LYS A 103 18.34 -17.40 -19.22
CA LYS A 103 19.41 -18.05 -19.99
C LYS A 103 20.77 -17.88 -19.33
N ASP A 104 21.06 -16.70 -18.79
CA ASP A 104 22.30 -16.43 -18.04
C ASP A 104 22.39 -17.32 -16.79
N LEU A 105 21.28 -17.46 -16.05
CA LEU A 105 21.21 -18.36 -14.88
C LEU A 105 21.37 -19.82 -15.27
N GLU A 106 20.72 -20.26 -16.35
CA GLU A 106 20.84 -21.62 -16.87
C GLU A 106 22.30 -21.95 -17.21
N TYR A 107 22.99 -21.03 -17.89
CA TYR A 107 24.42 -21.17 -18.17
C TYR A 107 25.24 -21.30 -16.88
N LEU A 108 25.01 -20.44 -15.88
CA LEU A 108 25.74 -20.51 -14.61
C LEU A 108 25.51 -21.85 -13.90
N LEU A 109 24.26 -22.34 -13.87
CA LEU A 109 23.92 -23.62 -13.25
C LEU A 109 24.58 -24.82 -13.94
N GLN A 110 24.73 -24.78 -15.27
CA GLN A 110 25.45 -25.82 -16.02
C GLN A 110 26.94 -25.88 -15.65
N GLN A 111 27.52 -24.76 -15.19
CA GLN A 111 28.93 -24.68 -14.76
C GLN A 111 29.12 -24.99 -13.27
N VAL A 112 28.06 -25.39 -12.54
CA VAL A 112 28.17 -25.74 -11.13
C VAL A 112 28.47 -27.23 -10.97
N GLU A 113 29.57 -27.52 -10.27
CA GLU A 113 29.95 -28.87 -9.87
C GLU A 113 29.78 -29.04 -8.35
N ILE A 114 29.27 -30.19 -7.92
CA ILE A 114 29.26 -30.56 -6.50
C ILE A 114 30.63 -31.14 -6.15
N LYS A 115 31.31 -30.54 -5.17
CA LYS A 115 32.54 -31.10 -4.62
C LYS A 115 32.26 -31.71 -3.25
N GLY A 116 32.41 -33.03 -3.20
CA GLY A 116 32.36 -33.80 -1.98
C GLY A 116 33.52 -33.45 -1.07
N ASN A 117 33.26 -33.19 0.21
CA ASN A 117 34.30 -32.85 1.17
C ASN A 117 34.62 -34.04 2.08
N ALA A 118 35.91 -34.23 2.40
CA ALA A 118 36.33 -35.29 3.32
C ALA A 118 35.94 -35.02 4.78
N PHE A 119 35.73 -33.75 5.13
CA PHE A 119 35.30 -33.32 6.46
C PHE A 119 34.32 -32.14 6.37
N GLY A 120 33.04 -32.40 6.61
CA GLY A 120 31.97 -31.40 6.60
C GLY A 120 30.99 -31.57 5.44
N ALA A 121 30.11 -30.59 5.24
CA ALA A 121 29.09 -30.63 4.18
C ALA A 121 29.70 -30.39 2.79
N ASP A 122 29.10 -31.02 1.78
CA ASP A 122 29.43 -30.80 0.38
C ASP A 122 29.17 -29.35 -0.03
N TYR A 123 29.94 -28.85 -0.99
CA TYR A 123 29.79 -27.49 -1.48
C TYR A 123 29.70 -27.44 -3.01
N LEU A 124 29.02 -26.41 -3.50
CA LEU A 124 28.90 -26.12 -4.92
C LEU A 124 30.09 -25.25 -5.36
N LYS A 125 30.80 -25.70 -6.40
CA LYS A 125 31.88 -24.94 -7.04
C LYS A 125 31.38 -24.47 -8.41
N LEU A 126 31.33 -23.17 -8.59
CA LEU A 126 31.08 -22.56 -9.90
C LEU A 126 32.37 -22.53 -10.73
N ASN A 127 32.37 -23.15 -11.91
CA ASN A 127 33.53 -23.31 -12.77
C ASN A 127 33.53 -22.29 -13.92
N ILE A 128 33.71 -21.01 -13.60
CA ILE A 128 33.82 -19.93 -14.58
C ILE A 128 35.09 -19.09 -14.35
N PRO A 129 35.66 -18.45 -15.38
CA PRO A 129 36.79 -17.55 -15.21
C PRO A 129 36.41 -16.33 -14.36
N ARG A 130 37.39 -15.84 -13.58
CA ARG A 130 37.20 -14.71 -12.66
C ARG A 130 36.74 -13.44 -13.39
N THR A 131 37.21 -13.22 -14.61
CA THR A 131 36.82 -12.07 -15.44
C THR A 131 35.33 -12.07 -15.74
N GLU A 132 34.77 -13.22 -16.10
CA GLU A 132 33.35 -13.40 -16.39
C GLU A 132 32.50 -13.27 -15.12
N PHE A 133 32.96 -13.82 -14.00
CA PHE A 133 32.30 -13.62 -12.70
C PHE A 133 32.18 -12.13 -12.32
N GLU A 134 33.24 -11.35 -12.51
CA GLU A 134 33.20 -9.90 -12.24
C GLU A 134 32.27 -9.17 -13.22
N GLN A 135 32.15 -9.60 -14.48
CA GLN A 135 31.18 -9.04 -15.42
C GLN A 135 29.74 -9.25 -14.93
N PHE A 136 29.39 -10.48 -14.51
CA PHE A 136 28.09 -10.76 -13.92
C PHE A 136 27.82 -9.92 -12.68
N LYS A 137 28.82 -9.79 -11.80
CA LYS A 137 28.73 -8.97 -10.59
C LYS A 137 28.52 -7.48 -10.88
N ILE A 138 29.21 -6.93 -11.89
CA ILE A 138 29.02 -5.54 -12.34
C ILE A 138 27.64 -5.36 -12.97
N ALA A 139 27.21 -6.30 -13.82
CA ALA A 139 25.91 -6.26 -14.48
C ALA A 139 24.75 -6.23 -13.48
N ILE A 140 24.83 -7.00 -12.40
CA ILE A 140 23.83 -7.00 -11.32
C ILE A 140 23.86 -5.68 -10.55
N LYS A 141 25.04 -5.16 -10.18
CA LYS A 141 25.16 -3.89 -9.45
C LYS A 141 24.65 -2.67 -10.23
N ARG A 142 24.73 -2.69 -11.57
CA ARG A 142 24.20 -1.59 -12.41
C ARG A 142 22.68 -1.62 -12.54
N LYS A 143 22.04 -2.76 -12.30
CA LYS A 143 20.57 -2.93 -12.40
C LYS A 143 19.84 -2.72 -11.07
N SER A 144 20.57 -2.68 -9.95
CA SER A 144 20.05 -2.50 -8.59
C SER A 144 20.13 -1.05 -8.14
#